data_AF-A0A1W6L890-F1
#
_entry.id   AF-A0A1W6L890-F1
#
_cell.length_a   1.000
_cell.length_b   1.000
_cell.length_c   1.000
_cell.angle_alpha   90.00
_cell.angle_beta   90.00
_cell.angle_gamma   90.00
#
_symmetry.space_group_name_H-M   'P 1'
#
loop_
_entity.id
_entity.type
_entity.pdbx_description
1 polymer ?
#
loop_
_entity_poly.entity_id
_entity_poly.type
_entity_poly.pdbx_seq_one_letter_code
_entity_poly.pdbx_strand_id
1 'polypeptide(L)'
;MAEAARRPFVIQVGHFNDEMGGVIALHRLCHLLNEGGHEAYVWPPKKPRHDPARPVRSSLQRLSYWLRGKDRRLRRAPGFITPIAKEEHIARGIVVYPEIVDGNPLRAERVVRWLLHKPGFHTGRAVYGPNDKFFFFQNAFNDPAINPHPDNLLKTVFIRDDIYKQTNFGPRSGTCYILRKGKDRPIVHPLENSVLVDDLSHRELAEVFNRVETCISYDTYTLYSAFAALCGCVSVVVPEEGRTKEEWYPDERDRYGQAWGFDDVEWARRTAPLLLPHLKAQEREANDSVRVFAEKCQGYFP
;
A
#
# COMPACT_ATOMS: atom_id res chain seq x y z
N MET A 1 -14.44 -9.98 -35.73
CA MET A 1 -15.03 -10.40 -34.45
C MET A 1 -14.98 -9.22 -33.50
N ALA A 2 -16.09 -8.81 -32.91
CA ALA A 2 -16.09 -7.71 -31.95
C ALA A 2 -15.30 -8.15 -30.70
N GLU A 3 -14.28 -7.38 -30.30
CA GLU A 3 -13.63 -7.56 -29.01
C GLU A 3 -14.71 -7.47 -27.93
N ALA A 4 -14.89 -8.53 -27.13
CA ALA A 4 -15.84 -8.51 -26.04
C ALA A 4 -15.51 -7.32 -25.13
N ALA A 5 -16.48 -6.45 -24.87
CA ALA A 5 -16.25 -5.22 -24.12
C ALA A 5 -15.70 -5.56 -22.73
N ARG A 6 -14.46 -5.18 -22.46
CA ARG A 6 -13.80 -5.40 -21.16
C ARG A 6 -14.60 -4.74 -20.05
N ARG A 7 -14.73 -5.41 -18.92
CA ARG A 7 -15.49 -4.93 -17.77
C ARG A 7 -14.69 -3.88 -16.98
N PRO A 8 -15.31 -2.80 -16.51
CA PRO A 8 -14.63 -1.86 -15.64
C PRO A 8 -14.37 -2.47 -14.26
N PHE A 9 -13.32 -2.02 -13.59
CA PHE A 9 -13.04 -2.34 -12.19
C PHE A 9 -13.61 -1.26 -11.27
N VAL A 10 -14.24 -1.67 -10.16
CA VAL A 10 -14.69 -0.75 -9.11
C VAL A 10 -14.10 -1.17 -7.78
N ILE A 11 -13.19 -0.37 -7.25
CA ILE A 11 -12.43 -0.68 -6.03
C ILE A 11 -13.07 0.05 -4.86
N GLN A 12 -13.52 -0.70 -3.85
CA GLN A 12 -14.05 -0.08 -2.64
C GLN A 12 -12.90 0.39 -1.74
N VAL A 13 -12.82 1.69 -1.47
CA VAL A 13 -11.71 2.27 -0.71
C VAL A 13 -12.12 3.52 0.07
N GLY A 14 -11.56 3.67 1.28
CA GLY A 14 -11.74 4.84 2.12
C GLY A 14 -11.02 6.08 1.61
N HIS A 15 -11.11 7.18 2.38
CA HIS A 15 -10.35 8.39 2.11
C HIS A 15 -8.87 8.07 2.04
N PHE A 16 -8.19 8.61 1.01
CA PHE A 16 -6.75 8.53 0.94
C PHE A 16 -6.13 9.08 2.23
N ASN A 17 -5.23 8.27 2.77
CA ASN A 17 -4.35 8.55 3.89
C ASN A 17 -3.04 7.84 3.56
N ASP A 18 -1.96 8.60 3.51
CA ASP A 18 -0.62 8.11 3.16
C ASP A 18 0.08 7.35 4.28
N GLU A 19 -0.52 7.28 5.48
CA GLU A 19 -0.06 6.43 6.58
C GLU A 19 -0.69 5.02 6.55
N MET A 20 -1.79 4.84 5.80
CA MET A 20 -2.53 3.58 5.75
C MET A 20 -2.19 2.76 4.50
N GLY A 21 -1.24 1.83 4.64
CA GLY A 21 -0.73 1.01 3.53
C GLY A 21 -1.82 0.33 2.68
N GLY A 22 -2.87 -0.22 3.30
CA GLY A 22 -3.98 -0.84 2.57
C GLY A 22 -4.79 0.14 1.71
N VAL A 23 -4.99 1.37 2.20
CA VAL A 23 -5.66 2.43 1.43
C VAL A 23 -4.78 2.87 0.26
N ILE A 24 -3.47 3.04 0.49
CA ILE A 24 -2.52 3.37 -0.58
C ILE A 24 -2.54 2.30 -1.67
N ALA A 25 -2.49 1.01 -1.30
CA ALA A 25 -2.53 -0.10 -2.23
C ALA A 25 -3.81 -0.10 -3.10
N LEU A 26 -4.97 0.16 -2.51
CA LEU A 26 -6.25 0.23 -3.24
C LEU A 26 -6.32 1.42 -4.21
N HIS A 27 -5.86 2.61 -3.79
CA HIS A 27 -5.78 3.78 -4.69
C HIS A 27 -4.73 3.54 -5.80
N ARG A 28 -3.60 2.91 -5.47
CA ARG A 28 -2.55 2.55 -6.44
C ARG A 28 -3.04 1.53 -7.45
N LEU A 29 -3.79 0.51 -7.04
CA LEU A 29 -4.40 -0.46 -7.94
C LEU A 29 -5.30 0.22 -8.97
N CYS A 30 -6.18 1.13 -8.53
CA CYS A 30 -7.06 1.87 -9.44
C CYS A 30 -6.27 2.68 -10.48
N HIS A 31 -5.21 3.34 -10.02
CA HIS A 31 -4.35 4.13 -10.88
C HIS A 31 -3.60 3.26 -11.90
N LEU A 32 -2.99 2.15 -11.48
CA LEU A 32 -2.25 1.24 -12.35
C LEU A 32 -3.15 0.57 -13.38
N LEU A 33 -4.38 0.21 -13.02
CA LEU A 33 -5.36 -0.31 -13.98
C LEU A 33 -5.69 0.73 -15.06
N ASN A 34 -5.91 1.99 -14.68
CA ASN A 34 -6.16 3.08 -15.63
C ASN A 34 -4.94 3.37 -16.51
N GLU A 35 -3.73 3.37 -15.96
CA GLU A 35 -2.49 3.51 -16.74
C GLU A 35 -2.30 2.34 -17.73
N GLY A 36 -2.71 1.13 -17.34
CA GLY A 36 -2.73 -0.06 -18.19
C GLY A 36 -3.87 -0.10 -19.21
N GLY A 37 -4.65 0.99 -19.35
CA GLY A 37 -5.73 1.09 -20.34
C GLY A 37 -7.05 0.42 -19.95
N HIS A 38 -7.21 -0.01 -18.70
CA HIS A 38 -8.48 -0.53 -18.20
C HIS A 38 -9.35 0.59 -17.61
N GLU A 39 -10.67 0.51 -17.77
CA GLU A 39 -11.59 1.38 -17.03
C GLU A 39 -11.57 0.99 -15.54
N ALA A 40 -11.02 1.83 -14.66
CA ALA A 40 -11.02 1.57 -13.22
C ALA A 40 -11.48 2.77 -12.41
N TYR A 41 -12.28 2.52 -11.37
CA TYR A 41 -12.90 3.56 -10.55
C TYR A 41 -12.83 3.21 -9.06
N VAL A 42 -12.92 4.23 -8.20
CA VAL A 42 -13.04 4.07 -6.74
C VAL A 42 -14.47 4.27 -6.25
N TRP A 43 -14.87 3.51 -5.23
CA TRP A 43 -16.16 3.66 -4.54
C TRP A 43 -15.99 3.81 -3.02
N PRO A 44 -16.50 4.89 -2.39
CA PRO A 44 -16.41 5.08 -0.94
C PRO A 44 -17.26 4.07 -0.16
N PRO A 45 -16.75 3.41 0.90
CA PRO A 45 -17.52 2.47 1.73
C PRO A 45 -18.82 3.06 2.30
N LYS A 46 -18.79 4.35 2.70
CA LYS A 46 -19.95 5.04 3.28
C LYS A 46 -21.00 5.47 2.24
N LYS A 47 -20.73 5.34 0.94
CA LYS A 47 -21.67 5.71 -0.13
C LYS A 47 -22.67 4.56 -0.34
N PRO A 48 -23.94 4.73 0.05
CA PRO A 48 -24.94 3.68 -0.09
C PRO A 48 -25.29 3.44 -1.58
N ARG A 49 -25.50 2.18 -1.96
CA ARG A 49 -26.08 1.80 -3.26
C ARG A 49 -27.58 1.59 -3.10
N HIS A 50 -28.39 2.08 -4.05
CA HIS A 50 -29.84 1.90 -4.00
C HIS A 50 -30.23 0.42 -3.93
N ASP A 51 -31.14 0.06 -3.02
CA ASP A 51 -31.61 -1.31 -2.80
C ASP A 51 -33.04 -1.52 -3.29
N PRO A 52 -33.24 -2.21 -4.43
CA PRO A 52 -34.58 -2.52 -4.94
C PRO A 52 -35.41 -3.37 -3.97
N ALA A 53 -34.79 -4.22 -3.15
CA ALA A 53 -35.50 -5.04 -2.15
C ALA A 53 -35.93 -4.20 -0.93
N ARG A 54 -35.33 -3.02 -0.73
CA ARG A 54 -35.61 -2.11 0.40
C ARG A 54 -35.59 -0.65 -0.08
N PRO A 55 -36.54 -0.24 -0.94
CA PRO A 55 -36.46 1.04 -1.66
C PRO A 55 -36.59 2.25 -0.74
N VAL A 56 -37.49 2.19 0.25
CA VAL A 56 -37.70 3.30 1.21
C VAL A 56 -36.45 3.50 2.08
N ARG A 57 -35.93 2.43 2.67
CA ARG A 57 -34.74 2.48 3.53
C ARG A 57 -33.49 2.94 2.77
N SER A 58 -33.27 2.43 1.56
CA SER A 58 -32.12 2.81 0.75
C SER A 58 -32.21 4.26 0.25
N SER A 59 -33.41 4.74 -0.06
CA SER A 59 -33.64 6.15 -0.41
C SER A 59 -33.36 7.09 0.78
N LEU A 60 -33.79 6.73 1.99
CA LEU A 60 -33.46 7.47 3.22
C LEU A 60 -31.96 7.46 3.53
N GLN A 61 -31.28 6.33 3.31
CA GLN A 61 -29.82 6.25 3.45
C GLN A 61 -29.11 7.15 2.43
N ARG A 62 -29.59 7.19 1.18
CA ARG A 62 -29.04 8.08 0.14
C ARG A 62 -29.26 9.55 0.48
N LEU A 63 -30.45 9.90 0.96
CA LEU A 63 -30.75 11.27 1.40
C LEU A 63 -29.86 11.67 2.58
N SER A 64 -29.76 10.83 3.62
CA SER A 64 -28.90 11.12 4.77
C SER A 64 -27.42 11.21 4.40
N TYR A 65 -26.93 10.37 3.48
CA TYR A 65 -25.59 10.51 2.90
C TYR A 65 -25.45 11.82 2.10
N TRP A 66 -26.48 12.23 1.36
CA TRP A 66 -26.48 13.50 0.63
C TRP A 66 -26.57 14.72 1.55
N LEU A 67 -27.09 14.60 2.77
CA LEU A 67 -27.08 15.70 3.74
C LEU A 67 -25.71 15.91 4.40
N ARG A 68 -24.79 14.93 4.34
CA ARG A 68 -23.41 15.03 4.90
C ARG A 68 -22.47 15.99 4.16
N GLY A 69 -22.96 16.78 3.20
CA GLY A 69 -22.19 17.90 2.64
C GLY A 69 -20.81 17.50 2.07
N LYS A 70 -19.76 18.20 2.50
CA LYS A 70 -18.36 18.01 2.06
C LYS A 70 -17.74 16.68 2.54
N ASP A 71 -18.18 16.16 3.69
CA ASP A 71 -17.66 14.90 4.28
C ASP A 71 -17.93 13.68 3.41
N ARG A 72 -18.81 13.80 2.41
CA ARG A 72 -19.06 12.75 1.42
C ARG A 72 -17.93 12.60 0.40
N ARG A 73 -17.15 13.67 0.15
CA ARG A 73 -16.18 13.70 -0.95
C ARG A 73 -14.98 12.86 -0.57
N LEU A 74 -14.77 11.77 -1.30
CA LEU A 74 -13.61 10.91 -1.13
C LEU A 74 -12.33 11.73 -1.34
N ARG A 75 -11.44 11.71 -0.35
CA ARG A 75 -10.07 12.22 -0.56
C ARG A 75 -9.35 11.21 -1.43
N ARG A 76 -8.75 11.69 -2.52
CA ARG A 76 -8.05 10.86 -3.50
C ARG A 76 -6.56 11.13 -3.42
N ALA A 77 -5.76 10.14 -3.75
CA ALA A 77 -4.32 10.28 -3.84
C ALA A 77 -3.95 11.36 -4.87
N PRO A 78 -3.17 12.39 -4.51
CA PRO A 78 -2.64 13.34 -5.48
C PRO A 78 -1.81 12.61 -6.55
N GLY A 79 -1.94 13.01 -7.82
CA GLY A 79 -1.23 12.41 -8.94
C GLY A 79 -1.78 11.07 -9.45
N PHE A 80 -2.65 10.39 -8.69
CA PHE A 80 -3.21 9.10 -9.11
C PHE A 80 -4.50 9.27 -9.93
N ILE A 81 -4.62 8.45 -10.96
CA ILE A 81 -5.84 8.36 -11.78
C ILE A 81 -6.89 7.52 -11.05
N THR A 82 -7.71 8.18 -10.23
CA THR A 82 -8.72 7.55 -9.37
C THR A 82 -10.11 8.17 -9.57
N PRO A 83 -10.76 7.97 -10.73
CA PRO A 83 -12.10 8.51 -10.97
C PRO A 83 -13.12 7.82 -10.05
N ILE A 84 -14.18 8.54 -9.66
CA ILE A 84 -15.22 8.01 -8.76
C ILE A 84 -16.25 7.24 -9.59
N ALA A 85 -16.59 6.02 -9.15
CA ALA A 85 -17.54 5.19 -9.87
C ALA A 85 -18.99 5.69 -9.74
N LYS A 86 -19.77 5.43 -10.80
CA LYS A 86 -21.24 5.54 -10.82
C LYS A 86 -21.86 4.16 -10.59
N GLU A 87 -23.16 4.11 -10.30
CA GLU A 87 -23.85 2.82 -10.08
C GLU A 87 -23.82 1.93 -11.33
N GLU A 88 -23.83 2.51 -12.53
CA GLU A 88 -23.70 1.77 -13.80
C GLU A 88 -22.36 1.02 -13.89
N HIS A 89 -21.27 1.57 -13.37
CA HIS A 89 -19.97 0.91 -13.32
C HIS A 89 -19.98 -0.29 -12.39
N ILE A 90 -20.70 -0.21 -11.26
CA ILE A 90 -20.87 -1.35 -10.35
C ILE A 90 -21.70 -2.45 -11.02
N ALA A 91 -22.77 -2.07 -11.73
CA ALA A 91 -23.67 -3.02 -12.36
C ALA A 91 -22.98 -3.86 -13.45
N ARG A 92 -22.13 -3.25 -14.29
CA ARG A 92 -21.42 -3.97 -15.38
C ARG A 92 -20.01 -4.45 -15.04
N GLY A 93 -19.46 -3.99 -13.91
CA GLY A 93 -18.05 -4.11 -13.56
C GLY A 93 -17.70 -5.24 -12.59
N ILE A 94 -16.40 -5.38 -12.37
CA ILE A 94 -15.79 -6.28 -11.40
C ILE A 94 -15.49 -5.46 -10.14
N VAL A 95 -16.13 -5.81 -9.03
CA VAL A 95 -15.95 -5.08 -7.77
C VAL A 95 -14.84 -5.71 -6.95
N VAL A 96 -13.86 -4.90 -6.56
CA VAL A 96 -12.75 -5.30 -5.70
C VAL A 96 -12.99 -4.79 -4.29
N TYR A 97 -13.02 -5.69 -3.33
CA TYR A 97 -13.09 -5.40 -1.90
C TYR A 97 -11.77 -5.79 -1.21
N PRO A 98 -11.23 -4.98 -0.28
CA PRO A 98 -10.22 -5.46 0.65
C PRO A 98 -10.82 -6.49 1.62
N GLU A 99 -9.97 -7.28 2.26
CA GLU A 99 -10.32 -8.39 3.15
C GLU A 99 -11.16 -7.98 4.37
N ILE A 100 -11.05 -6.72 4.79
CA ILE A 100 -11.79 -6.18 5.94
C ILE A 100 -13.29 -5.94 5.64
N VAL A 101 -13.70 -6.03 4.37
CA VAL A 101 -15.10 -5.83 3.98
C VAL A 101 -15.82 -7.17 4.02
N ASP A 102 -16.78 -7.29 4.92
CA ASP A 102 -17.66 -8.45 4.98
C ASP A 102 -18.73 -8.43 3.87
N GLY A 103 -19.01 -9.60 3.33
CA GLY A 103 -20.06 -9.85 2.35
C GLY A 103 -19.87 -9.08 1.06
N ASN A 104 -20.98 -8.74 0.41
CA ASN A 104 -21.02 -8.00 -0.85
C ASN A 104 -21.89 -6.74 -0.68
N PRO A 105 -21.38 -5.69 0.01
CA PRO A 105 -22.17 -4.51 0.35
C PRO A 105 -22.68 -3.75 -0.88
N LEU A 106 -21.93 -3.80 -1.98
CA LEU A 106 -22.37 -3.21 -3.25
C LEU A 106 -23.28 -4.15 -4.04
N ARG A 107 -23.52 -5.40 -3.64
CA ARG A 107 -24.38 -6.35 -4.37
C ARG A 107 -24.00 -6.44 -5.85
N ALA A 108 -22.71 -6.55 -6.09
CA ALA A 108 -22.17 -6.73 -7.43
C ALA A 108 -22.25 -8.20 -7.85
N GLU A 109 -22.42 -8.45 -9.14
CA GLU A 109 -22.44 -9.82 -9.66
C GLU A 109 -21.05 -10.47 -9.65
N ARG A 110 -20.00 -9.65 -9.80
CA ARG A 110 -18.62 -10.09 -9.97
C ARG A 110 -17.77 -9.48 -8.87
N VAL A 111 -17.28 -10.33 -7.98
CA VAL A 111 -16.59 -9.90 -6.77
C VAL A 111 -15.18 -10.49 -6.74
N VAL A 112 -14.23 -9.60 -6.52
CA VAL A 112 -12.85 -9.91 -6.16
C VAL A 112 -12.64 -9.51 -4.71
N ARG A 113 -12.00 -10.39 -3.93
CA ARG A 113 -11.50 -10.11 -2.58
C ARG A 113 -9.98 -10.02 -2.64
N TRP A 114 -9.42 -8.87 -2.27
CA TRP A 114 -7.98 -8.68 -2.20
C TRP A 114 -7.51 -8.76 -0.75
N LEU A 115 -6.72 -9.78 -0.45
CA LEU A 115 -6.15 -10.04 0.86
C LEU A 115 -4.92 -9.16 1.08
N LEU A 116 -5.14 -7.97 1.65
CA LEU A 116 -4.09 -7.05 2.07
C LEU A 116 -3.52 -7.41 3.45
N HIS A 117 -4.16 -8.35 4.15
CA HIS A 117 -3.69 -9.01 5.36
C HIS A 117 -4.33 -10.40 5.48
N LYS A 118 -3.93 -11.18 6.50
CA LYS A 118 -4.64 -12.40 6.91
C LYS A 118 -6.13 -12.10 7.21
N PRO A 119 -7.07 -12.85 6.61
CA PRO A 119 -8.50 -12.74 6.90
C PRO A 119 -8.80 -12.71 8.40
N GLY A 120 -9.65 -11.79 8.84
CA GLY A 120 -10.09 -11.68 10.24
C GLY A 120 -9.08 -11.06 11.21
N PHE A 121 -7.86 -10.73 10.80
CA PHE A 121 -6.85 -10.16 11.70
C PHE A 121 -7.29 -8.84 12.35
N HIS A 122 -7.85 -7.91 11.58
CA HIS A 122 -8.24 -6.59 12.08
C HIS A 122 -9.63 -6.54 12.71
N THR A 123 -10.54 -7.38 12.23
CA THR A 123 -11.99 -7.32 12.53
C THR A 123 -12.45 -8.45 13.43
N GLY A 124 -11.64 -9.49 13.64
CA GLY A 124 -12.04 -10.74 14.29
C GLY A 124 -13.03 -11.58 13.47
N ARG A 125 -13.34 -11.17 12.23
CA ARG A 125 -14.32 -11.81 11.36
C ARG A 125 -13.91 -11.70 9.90
N ALA A 126 -14.14 -12.77 9.14
CA ALA A 126 -13.99 -12.79 7.69
C ALA A 126 -15.19 -13.52 7.08
N VAL A 127 -16.17 -12.78 6.56
CA VAL A 127 -17.34 -13.35 5.89
C VAL A 127 -17.29 -13.00 4.41
N TYR A 128 -16.97 -13.97 3.56
CA TYR A 128 -16.83 -13.78 2.12
C TYR A 128 -17.90 -14.53 1.34
N GLY A 129 -18.15 -14.11 0.09
CA GLY A 129 -19.12 -14.75 -0.79
C GLY A 129 -18.59 -16.07 -1.35
N PRO A 130 -19.45 -17.06 -1.62
CA PRO A 130 -19.02 -18.37 -2.13
C PRO A 130 -18.44 -18.32 -3.55
N ASN A 131 -18.71 -17.24 -4.30
CA ASN A 131 -18.24 -17.03 -5.68
C ASN A 131 -17.21 -15.91 -5.79
N ASP A 132 -16.67 -15.43 -4.66
CA ASP A 132 -15.64 -14.41 -4.69
C ASP A 132 -14.35 -14.98 -5.29
N LYS A 133 -13.70 -14.20 -6.16
CA LYS A 133 -12.35 -14.52 -6.62
C LYS A 133 -11.33 -13.88 -5.69
N PHE A 134 -10.36 -14.65 -5.22
CA PHE A 134 -9.38 -14.18 -4.25
C PHE A 134 -8.03 -13.87 -4.89
N PHE A 135 -7.44 -12.76 -4.48
CA PHE A 135 -6.05 -12.37 -4.74
C PHE A 135 -5.40 -11.95 -3.43
N PHE A 136 -4.08 -11.99 -3.33
CA PHE A 136 -3.37 -11.65 -2.10
C PHE A 136 -2.14 -10.79 -2.36
N PHE A 137 -1.80 -9.93 -1.40
CA PHE A 137 -0.71 -8.97 -1.55
C PHE A 137 0.68 -9.60 -1.43
N GLN A 138 0.79 -10.62 -0.59
CA GLN A 138 2.02 -11.39 -0.36
C GLN A 138 1.67 -12.78 0.16
N ASN A 139 2.56 -13.75 -0.06
CA ASN A 139 2.35 -15.16 0.31
C ASN A 139 1.94 -15.33 1.78
N ALA A 140 2.52 -14.54 2.68
CA ALA A 140 2.19 -14.56 4.10
C ALA A 140 0.71 -14.23 4.38
N PHE A 141 0.01 -13.52 3.50
CA PHE A 141 -1.41 -13.19 3.67
C PHE A 141 -2.36 -14.19 3.00
N ASN A 142 -1.84 -15.05 2.13
CA ASN A 142 -2.67 -16.06 1.50
C ASN A 142 -3.17 -17.08 2.55
N ASP A 143 -4.42 -17.48 2.42
CA ASP A 143 -5.01 -18.60 3.15
C ASP A 143 -5.42 -19.64 2.12
N PRO A 144 -4.71 -20.78 2.01
CA PRO A 144 -5.01 -21.82 1.02
C PRO A 144 -6.42 -22.41 1.15
N ALA A 145 -7.04 -22.36 2.33
CA ALA A 145 -8.41 -22.85 2.52
C ALA A 145 -9.45 -21.91 1.88
N ILE A 146 -9.12 -20.63 1.76
CA ILE A 146 -9.99 -19.61 1.15
C ILE A 146 -9.61 -19.37 -0.32
N ASN A 147 -8.30 -19.31 -0.61
CA ASN A 147 -7.74 -19.11 -1.93
C ASN A 147 -6.78 -20.24 -2.31
N PRO A 148 -7.26 -21.28 -3.02
CA PRO A 148 -6.43 -22.41 -3.45
C PRO A 148 -5.50 -22.07 -4.64
N HIS A 149 -5.50 -20.83 -5.11
CA HIS A 149 -4.72 -20.37 -6.27
C HIS A 149 -3.48 -19.56 -5.81
N PRO A 150 -2.31 -20.21 -5.64
CA PRO A 150 -1.09 -19.54 -5.18
C PRO A 150 -0.49 -18.58 -6.21
N ASP A 151 -1.00 -18.58 -7.44
CA ASP A 151 -0.60 -17.70 -8.53
C ASP A 151 -1.45 -16.42 -8.60
N ASN A 152 -2.43 -16.23 -7.69
CA ASN A 152 -3.22 -14.99 -7.58
C ASN A 152 -2.53 -13.93 -6.69
N LEU A 153 -1.22 -13.79 -6.87
CA LEU A 153 -0.47 -12.69 -6.29
C LEU A 153 -0.87 -11.38 -6.99
N LEU A 154 -1.28 -10.38 -6.21
CA LEU A 154 -1.54 -9.02 -6.67
C LEU A 154 -0.84 -8.06 -5.72
N LYS A 155 0.27 -7.49 -6.16
CA LYS A 155 1.10 -6.59 -5.38
C LYS A 155 1.12 -5.21 -6.02
N THR A 156 1.04 -4.17 -5.22
CA THR A 156 1.28 -2.81 -5.67
C THR A 156 2.36 -2.20 -4.80
N VAL A 157 3.43 -1.74 -5.41
CA VAL A 157 4.49 -1.01 -4.71
C VAL A 157 4.38 0.46 -5.10
N PHE A 158 4.58 1.36 -4.12
CA PHE A 158 4.65 2.79 -4.36
C PHE A 158 5.77 3.38 -3.53
N ILE A 159 6.89 3.67 -4.20
CA ILE A 159 8.16 4.01 -3.54
C ILE A 159 8.29 5.50 -3.16
N ARG A 160 7.28 6.33 -3.47
CA ARG A 160 7.20 7.75 -3.11
C ARG A 160 8.46 8.57 -3.46
N ASP A 161 9.10 8.27 -4.60
CA ASP A 161 10.26 9.01 -5.09
C ASP A 161 9.92 10.45 -5.54
N ASP A 162 8.64 10.81 -5.54
CA ASP A 162 8.16 12.19 -5.62
C ASP A 162 8.54 13.01 -4.38
N ILE A 163 8.64 12.37 -3.20
CA ILE A 163 8.94 13.00 -1.91
C ILE A 163 10.33 12.60 -1.39
N TYR A 164 10.64 11.30 -1.39
CA TYR A 164 11.88 10.78 -0.83
C TYR A 164 12.97 10.74 -1.89
N LYS A 165 13.71 11.85 -1.94
CA LYS A 165 14.88 12.03 -2.78
C LYS A 165 15.83 13.02 -2.13
N GLN A 166 17.12 12.85 -2.42
CA GLN A 166 18.13 13.79 -1.98
C GLN A 166 17.95 15.14 -2.71
N THR A 167 17.73 16.18 -1.92
CA THR A 167 17.60 17.58 -2.34
C THR A 167 18.70 18.44 -1.73
N ASN A 168 19.30 18.01 -0.62
CA ASN A 168 20.46 18.65 -0.02
C ASN A 168 21.74 17.85 -0.27
N PHE A 169 22.70 18.48 -0.95
CA PHE A 169 24.03 17.93 -1.22
C PHE A 169 25.14 18.65 -0.45
N GLY A 170 24.77 19.59 0.42
CA GLY A 170 25.69 20.33 1.29
C GLY A 170 25.97 19.60 2.61
N PRO A 171 26.59 20.29 3.58
CA PRO A 171 26.83 19.76 4.91
C PRO A 171 25.53 19.33 5.61
N ARG A 172 25.59 18.20 6.30
CA ARG A 172 24.50 17.63 7.10
C ARG A 172 25.06 17.22 8.46
N SER A 173 24.23 17.27 9.49
CA SER A 173 24.66 17.00 10.87
C SER A 173 23.51 16.50 11.73
N GLY A 174 23.85 15.76 12.77
CA GLY A 174 22.87 15.20 13.70
C GLY A 174 22.22 13.93 13.16
N THR A 175 21.27 13.41 13.94
CA THR A 175 20.61 12.15 13.65
C THR A 175 19.10 12.29 13.68
N CYS A 176 18.41 11.35 13.05
CA CYS A 176 17.00 11.10 13.33
C CYS A 176 16.81 9.62 13.65
N TYR A 177 15.71 9.28 14.32
CA TYR A 177 15.45 7.90 14.69
C TYR A 177 13.97 7.53 14.58
N ILE A 178 13.74 6.26 14.25
CA ILE A 178 12.42 5.66 14.00
C ILE A 178 12.21 4.57 15.03
N LEU A 179 11.12 4.62 15.80
CA LEU A 179 10.79 3.61 16.81
C LEU A 179 9.76 2.62 16.29
N ARG A 180 8.54 3.08 15.99
CA ARG A 180 7.40 2.32 15.44
C ARG A 180 7.24 0.96 16.11
N LYS A 181 7.39 -0.14 15.35
CA LYS A 181 7.25 -1.52 15.86
C LYS A 181 8.35 -1.91 16.86
N GLY A 182 9.46 -1.18 16.87
CA GLY A 182 10.57 -1.35 17.80
C GLY A 182 10.58 -0.36 18.96
N LYS A 183 9.47 0.29 19.30
CA LYS A 183 9.38 1.29 20.38
C LYS A 183 9.83 0.80 21.77
N ASP A 184 9.73 -0.50 22.01
CA ASP A 184 10.09 -1.11 23.30
C ASP A 184 11.56 -1.60 23.32
N ARG A 185 12.33 -1.34 22.25
CA ARG A 185 13.73 -1.74 22.12
C ARG A 185 14.65 -0.73 22.83
N PRO A 186 15.79 -1.18 23.39
CA PRO A 186 16.73 -0.28 24.05
C PRO A 186 17.32 0.71 23.05
N ILE A 187 17.40 1.99 23.44
CA ILE A 187 18.08 3.02 22.66
C ILE A 187 19.58 2.82 22.79
N VAL A 188 20.26 2.77 21.64
CA VAL A 188 21.69 2.45 21.49
C VAL A 188 22.48 3.57 20.80
N HIS A 189 21.90 4.77 20.73
CA HIS A 189 22.54 5.94 20.16
C HIS A 189 22.34 7.16 21.07
N PRO A 190 23.25 8.14 21.03
CA PRO A 190 23.06 9.42 21.73
C PRO A 190 21.80 10.14 21.23
N LEU A 191 21.03 10.73 22.13
CA LEU A 191 19.82 11.47 21.78
C LEU A 191 20.07 12.97 21.61
N GLU A 192 21.26 13.44 21.99
CA GLU A 192 21.70 14.81 21.81
C GLU A 192 21.76 15.15 20.31
N ASN A 193 20.84 15.99 19.85
CA ASN A 193 20.60 16.31 18.44
C ASN A 193 20.00 15.18 17.58
N SER A 194 19.25 14.27 18.22
CA SER A 194 18.46 13.25 17.53
C SER A 194 16.98 13.64 17.46
N VAL A 195 16.38 13.55 16.27
CA VAL A 195 14.95 13.85 16.06
C VAL A 195 14.15 12.54 15.98
N LEU A 196 13.17 12.35 16.85
CA LEU A 196 12.17 11.28 16.71
C LEU A 196 11.22 11.64 15.56
N VAL A 197 11.02 10.73 14.61
CA VAL A 197 10.28 11.04 13.38
C VAL A 197 8.95 10.30 13.21
N ASP A 198 8.53 9.54 14.21
CA ASP A 198 7.39 8.62 14.11
C ASP A 198 6.05 9.31 13.78
N ASP A 199 5.87 10.56 14.23
CA ASP A 199 4.64 11.34 14.09
C ASP A 199 4.72 12.41 12.98
N LEU A 200 5.80 12.45 12.20
CA LEU A 200 5.98 13.42 11.13
C LEU A 200 5.23 13.02 9.86
N SER A 201 4.67 14.01 9.16
CA SER A 201 4.16 13.78 7.81
C SER A 201 5.29 13.35 6.86
N HIS A 202 4.93 12.71 5.75
CA HIS A 202 5.93 12.29 4.75
C HIS A 202 6.83 13.44 4.25
N ARG A 203 6.32 14.66 4.15
CA ARG A 203 7.10 15.84 3.71
C ARG A 203 8.06 16.31 4.80
N GLU A 204 7.58 16.49 6.02
CA GLU A 204 8.42 16.85 7.16
C GLU A 204 9.50 15.80 7.40
N LEU A 205 9.16 14.52 7.26
CA LEU A 205 10.11 13.43 7.36
C LEU A 205 11.20 13.49 6.27
N ALA A 206 10.82 13.75 5.02
CA ALA A 206 11.78 13.92 3.94
C ALA A 206 12.70 15.15 4.15
N GLU A 207 12.16 16.24 4.72
CA GLU A 207 12.94 17.42 5.11
C GLU A 207 13.94 17.10 6.22
N VAL A 208 13.54 16.32 7.23
CA VAL A 208 14.45 15.83 8.28
C VAL A 208 15.54 14.97 7.67
N PHE A 209 15.21 13.98 6.83
CA PHE A 209 16.20 13.13 6.19
C PHE A 209 17.19 13.92 5.32
N ASN A 210 16.75 14.98 4.65
CA ASN A 210 17.66 15.82 3.87
C ASN A 210 18.56 16.72 4.73
N ARG A 211 18.27 16.89 6.02
CA ARG A 211 19.04 17.74 6.94
C ARG A 211 20.06 16.94 7.76
N VAL A 212 19.72 15.73 8.17
CA VAL A 212 20.55 14.91 9.07
C VAL A 212 21.57 14.07 8.30
N GLU A 213 22.62 13.64 8.99
CA GLU A 213 23.63 12.74 8.40
C GLU A 213 23.18 11.28 8.48
N THR A 214 22.63 10.87 9.62
CA THR A 214 22.32 9.47 9.93
C THR A 214 20.87 9.30 10.36
N CYS A 215 20.21 8.28 9.84
CA CYS A 215 18.90 7.83 10.30
C CYS A 215 19.03 6.47 10.97
N ILE A 216 18.53 6.34 12.20
CA ILE A 216 18.66 5.12 13.02
C ILE A 216 17.28 4.51 13.24
N SER A 217 17.01 3.35 12.64
CA SER A 217 15.73 2.67 12.74
C SER A 217 15.77 1.52 13.73
N TYR A 218 14.85 1.55 14.69
CA TYR A 218 14.51 0.44 15.58
C TYR A 218 13.39 -0.44 15.02
N ASP A 219 12.72 0.02 13.96
CA ASP A 219 11.83 -0.80 13.15
C ASP A 219 12.68 -1.53 12.09
N THR A 220 12.87 -2.84 12.27
CA THR A 220 13.66 -3.68 11.36
C THR A 220 13.00 -3.86 10.00
N TYR A 221 11.68 -3.67 9.88
CA TYR A 221 10.94 -3.93 8.65
C TYR A 221 10.14 -2.71 8.23
N THR A 222 10.82 -1.71 7.68
CA THR A 222 10.20 -0.46 7.25
C THR A 222 10.82 0.08 5.97
N LEU A 223 9.97 0.61 5.08
CA LEU A 223 10.44 1.37 3.92
C LEU A 223 11.08 2.70 4.32
N TYR A 224 10.84 3.20 5.55
CA TYR A 224 11.45 4.45 6.02
C TYR A 224 12.99 4.39 6.06
N SER A 225 13.58 3.22 6.30
CA SER A 225 15.03 3.03 6.22
C SER A 225 15.54 3.23 4.78
N ALA A 226 14.85 2.65 3.81
CA ALA A 226 15.15 2.88 2.39
C ALA A 226 14.91 4.35 2.00
N PHE A 227 13.83 4.98 2.47
CA PHE A 227 13.54 6.40 2.21
C PHE A 227 14.62 7.34 2.78
N ALA A 228 15.15 7.05 3.98
CA ALA A 228 16.25 7.80 4.55
C ALA A 228 17.49 7.72 3.65
N ALA A 229 17.83 6.51 3.16
CA ALA A 229 18.93 6.31 2.23
C ALA A 229 18.70 7.03 0.88
N LEU A 230 17.47 7.05 0.34
CA LEU A 230 17.13 7.80 -0.88
C LEU A 230 17.28 9.33 -0.71
N CYS A 231 17.07 9.84 0.51
CA CYS A 231 17.34 11.24 0.88
C CYS A 231 18.82 11.50 1.19
N GLY A 232 19.67 10.47 1.11
CA GLY A 232 21.12 10.52 1.28
C GLY A 232 21.60 10.24 2.70
N CYS A 233 20.73 9.93 3.68
CA CYS A 233 21.19 9.58 5.03
C CYS A 233 22.06 8.31 4.99
N VAL A 234 22.98 8.18 5.93
CA VAL A 234 23.43 6.86 6.36
C VAL A 234 22.28 6.21 7.12
N SER A 235 21.60 5.24 6.49
CA SER A 235 20.48 4.52 7.12
C SER A 235 20.98 3.31 7.89
N VAL A 236 20.89 3.37 9.22
CA VAL A 236 21.27 2.28 10.13
C VAL A 236 20.02 1.62 10.69
N VAL A 237 19.87 0.32 10.49
CA VAL A 237 18.83 -0.50 11.12
C VAL A 237 19.46 -1.22 12.31
N VAL A 238 18.91 -1.01 13.50
CA VAL A 238 19.44 -1.62 14.73
C VAL A 238 19.11 -3.13 14.72
N PRO A 239 20.12 -4.02 14.79
CA PRO A 239 19.93 -5.46 14.75
C PRO A 239 19.08 -6.01 15.88
N GLU A 240 18.20 -6.97 15.58
CA GLU A 240 17.54 -7.80 16.59
C GLU A 240 18.55 -8.77 17.22
N GLU A 241 18.40 -9.03 18.52
CA GLU A 241 19.28 -9.95 19.23
C GLU A 241 19.20 -11.36 18.62
N GLY A 242 20.36 -11.97 18.38
CA GLY A 242 20.45 -13.30 17.80
C GLY A 242 20.12 -13.38 16.30
N ARG A 243 19.88 -12.25 15.62
CA ARG A 243 19.53 -12.22 14.20
C ARG A 243 20.64 -11.68 13.32
N THR A 244 21.03 -12.47 12.33
CA THR A 244 22.01 -12.08 11.30
C THR A 244 21.39 -11.21 10.21
N LYS A 245 22.25 -10.50 9.45
CA LYS A 245 21.78 -9.69 8.32
C LYS A 245 21.24 -10.54 7.16
N GLU A 246 21.68 -11.79 7.03
CA GLU A 246 21.18 -12.77 6.06
C GLU A 246 19.77 -13.27 6.43
N GLU A 247 19.49 -13.42 7.72
CA GLU A 247 18.15 -13.77 8.21
C GLU A 247 17.18 -12.59 8.22
N TRP A 248 17.70 -11.36 8.26
CA TRP A 248 16.90 -10.15 8.15
C TRP A 248 16.33 -9.99 6.73
N TYR A 249 17.23 -9.95 5.74
CA TYR A 249 16.90 -9.99 4.31
C TYR A 249 17.85 -10.95 3.59
N PRO A 250 17.35 -12.13 3.15
CA PRO A 250 18.17 -13.13 2.47
C PRO A 250 18.69 -12.66 1.11
N ASP A 251 17.90 -11.86 0.38
CA ASP A 251 18.36 -11.21 -0.84
C ASP A 251 19.15 -9.96 -0.48
N GLU A 252 20.43 -9.94 -0.87
CA GLU A 252 21.30 -8.81 -0.61
C GLU A 252 20.80 -7.50 -1.19
N ARG A 253 20.08 -7.57 -2.32
CA ARG A 253 19.55 -6.38 -3.02
C ARG A 253 18.53 -5.63 -2.18
N ASP A 254 17.79 -6.34 -1.32
CA ASP A 254 16.81 -5.75 -0.40
C ASP A 254 17.49 -4.98 0.76
N ARG A 255 18.81 -5.10 0.90
CA ARG A 255 19.63 -4.39 1.90
C ARG A 255 20.37 -3.17 1.35
N TYR A 256 20.23 -2.86 0.06
CA TYR A 256 20.94 -1.72 -0.54
C TYR A 256 20.64 -0.41 0.19
N GLY A 257 21.69 0.38 0.45
CA GLY A 257 21.58 1.66 1.16
C GLY A 257 21.30 1.55 2.66
N GLN A 258 21.20 0.34 3.22
CA GLN A 258 20.84 0.10 4.62
C GLN A 258 21.94 -0.69 5.33
N ALA A 259 22.39 -0.19 6.47
CA ALA A 259 23.36 -0.87 7.33
C ALA A 259 22.61 -1.72 8.36
N TRP A 260 23.01 -2.98 8.52
CA TRP A 260 22.57 -3.80 9.66
C TRP A 260 23.50 -3.58 10.85
N GLY A 261 23.17 -2.59 11.69
CA GLY A 261 24.01 -2.12 12.78
C GLY A 261 25.06 -1.08 12.35
N PHE A 262 25.72 -0.50 13.34
CA PHE A 262 26.68 0.59 13.11
C PHE A 262 27.97 0.13 12.40
N ASP A 263 28.30 -1.16 12.49
CA ASP A 263 29.50 -1.74 11.85
C ASP A 263 29.33 -1.91 10.33
N ASP A 264 28.11 -1.79 9.80
CA ASP A 264 27.77 -2.02 8.38
C ASP A 264 27.55 -0.72 7.59
N VAL A 265 27.97 0.43 8.15
CA VAL A 265 27.77 1.77 7.54
C VAL A 265 28.46 1.90 6.17
N GLU A 266 29.66 1.35 6.02
CA GLU A 266 30.39 1.42 4.75
C GLU A 266 29.70 0.61 3.64
N TRP A 267 29.02 -0.50 3.98
CA TRP A 267 28.16 -1.23 3.05
C TRP A 267 26.98 -0.36 2.59
N ALA A 268 26.28 0.28 3.52
CA ALA A 268 25.15 1.15 3.21
C ALA A 268 25.57 2.29 2.27
N ARG A 269 26.69 2.96 2.55
CA ARG A 269 27.23 4.04 1.70
C ARG A 269 27.56 3.54 0.30
N ARG A 270 28.28 2.43 0.18
CA ARG A 270 28.69 1.86 -1.10
C ARG A 270 27.50 1.40 -1.95
N THR A 271 26.44 0.91 -1.32
CA THR A 271 25.26 0.35 -2.02
C THR A 271 24.09 1.32 -2.16
N ALA A 272 24.12 2.49 -1.53
CA ALA A 272 23.07 3.51 -1.66
C ALA A 272 22.73 3.86 -3.12
N PRO A 273 23.70 4.01 -4.06
CA PRO A 273 23.38 4.27 -5.47
C PRO A 273 22.58 3.15 -6.16
N LEU A 274 22.62 1.92 -5.63
CA LEU A 274 21.92 0.76 -6.19
C LEU A 274 20.46 0.68 -5.72
N LEU A 275 20.09 1.41 -4.66
CA LEU A 275 18.78 1.30 -4.02
C LEU A 275 17.64 1.77 -4.94
N LEU A 276 17.72 2.96 -5.52
CA LEU A 276 16.63 3.49 -6.36
C LEU A 276 16.37 2.60 -7.59
N PRO A 277 17.40 2.16 -8.36
CA PRO A 277 17.20 1.20 -9.44
C PRO A 277 16.52 -0.10 -9.00
N HIS A 278 16.92 -0.67 -7.86
CA HIS A 278 16.31 -1.88 -7.30
C HIS A 278 14.84 -1.66 -6.94
N LEU A 279 14.52 -0.59 -6.21
CA LEU A 279 13.15 -0.24 -5.86
C LEU A 279 12.28 0.02 -7.09
N LYS A 280 12.82 0.65 -8.13
CA LYS A 280 12.11 0.84 -9.41
C LYS A 280 11.91 -0.48 -10.17
N ALA A 281 12.83 -1.43 -10.05
CA ALA A 281 12.62 -2.77 -10.60
C ALA A 281 11.49 -3.50 -9.87
N GLN A 282 11.49 -3.47 -8.54
CA GLN A 282 10.41 -4.03 -7.72
C GLN A 282 9.05 -3.36 -7.99
N GLU A 283 9.03 -2.05 -8.21
CA GLU A 283 7.83 -1.31 -8.63
C GLU A 283 7.31 -1.80 -9.99
N ARG A 284 8.18 -2.00 -10.98
CA ARG A 284 7.80 -2.55 -12.29
C ARG A 284 7.25 -3.97 -12.18
N GLU A 285 7.95 -4.86 -11.46
CA GLU A 285 7.50 -6.24 -11.25
C GLU A 285 6.15 -6.30 -10.52
N ALA A 286 5.94 -5.43 -9.53
CA ALA A 286 4.65 -5.30 -8.87
C ALA A 286 3.56 -4.84 -9.85
N ASN A 287 3.86 -3.86 -10.72
CA ASN A 287 2.92 -3.39 -11.72
C ASN A 287 2.54 -4.48 -12.74
N ASP A 288 3.47 -5.37 -13.10
CA ASP A 288 3.16 -6.52 -13.96
C ASP A 288 2.12 -7.47 -13.33
N SER A 289 2.11 -7.60 -11.99
CA SER A 289 1.08 -8.38 -11.30
C SER A 289 -0.33 -7.78 -11.48
N VAL A 290 -0.45 -6.46 -11.64
CA VAL A 290 -1.74 -5.79 -11.92
C VAL A 290 -2.25 -6.14 -13.32
N ARG A 291 -1.36 -6.23 -14.31
CA ARG A 291 -1.72 -6.68 -15.66
C ARG A 291 -2.24 -8.12 -15.64
N VAL A 292 -1.51 -9.03 -15.00
CA VAL A 292 -1.91 -10.44 -14.86
C VAL A 292 -3.23 -10.56 -14.10
N PHE A 293 -3.40 -9.80 -13.02
CA PHE A 293 -4.66 -9.70 -12.28
C PHE A 293 -5.83 -9.29 -13.18
N ALA A 294 -5.64 -8.24 -13.99
CA ALA A 294 -6.67 -7.74 -14.87
C ALA A 294 -7.06 -8.79 -15.92
N GLU A 295 -6.09 -9.43 -16.57
CA GLU A 295 -6.30 -10.51 -17.54
C GLU A 295 -7.07 -11.68 -16.92
N LYS A 296 -6.64 -12.17 -15.76
CA LYS A 296 -7.32 -13.25 -15.03
C LYS A 296 -8.76 -12.88 -14.70
N CYS A 297 -9.00 -11.66 -14.25
CA CYS A 297 -10.34 -11.19 -13.91
C CYS A 297 -11.24 -11.10 -15.15
N GLN A 298 -10.75 -10.56 -16.26
CA GLN A 298 -11.52 -10.48 -17.51
C GLN A 298 -11.82 -11.87 -18.10
N GLY A 299 -10.86 -12.80 -18.01
CA GLY A 299 -11.07 -14.19 -18.47
C GLY A 299 -12.03 -14.99 -17.59
N TYR A 300 -11.97 -14.79 -16.26
CA TYR A 300 -12.85 -15.48 -15.32
C TYR A 300 -14.28 -14.91 -15.28
N PHE A 301 -14.40 -13.59 -15.49
CA PHE A 301 -15.66 -12.87 -15.49
C PHE A 301 -15.98 -12.34 -16.90
N PRO A 302 -16.43 -13.20 -17.84
CA PRO A 302 -16.82 -12.79 -19.20
C PRO A 302 -18.01 -11.84 -19.19
#